data_AF-A0A926JQ50-F1
#
_entry.id   AF-A0A926JQ50-F1
#
_cell.length_a   1.000
_cell.length_b   1.000
_cell.length_c   1.000
_cell.angle_alpha   90.00
_cell.angle_beta   90.00
_cell.angle_gamma   90.00
#
_symmetry.space_group_name_H-M   'P 1'
#
loop_
_entity.id
_entity.type
_entity.pdbx_description
1 polymer ?
#
loop_
_entity_poly.entity_id
_entity_poly.type
_entity_poly.pdbx_seq_one_letter_code
_entity_poly.pdbx_strand_id
1 'polypeptide(L)'
;MSNKIYVCDGAIVECDQGFNPAELKVTENTKIKVQGKLKATDMDRQVPKTFGKCKLKPTSGDYLPCVPALQKWTKTSEKTTLGGSKKFLFQDSECMCSTGGKITITDPLQVDSAGSVAEEFTELARMLPGAMLGADQAPKVVESYWMDEEGKERIKGSKYKENLKLYVLTSNVDPGTSVKLKVADDKQWDIEKGQKELIYKGTVMENGVAEMEMVTLKKEWKDTEEK
;
A
#
# COMPACT_ATOMS: atom_id res chain seq x y z
N MET A 1 -12.18 -18.53 1.34
CA MET A 1 -11.49 -18.21 2.61
C MET A 1 -11.26 -16.72 2.62
N SER A 2 -11.72 -15.99 3.64
CA SER A 2 -11.61 -14.53 3.68
C SER A 2 -10.14 -14.10 3.64
N ASN A 3 -9.75 -13.40 2.57
CA ASN A 3 -8.40 -12.90 2.39
C ASN A 3 -8.19 -11.73 3.37
N LYS A 4 -7.70 -12.02 4.58
CA LYS A 4 -7.54 -11.00 5.63
C LYS A 4 -6.20 -10.30 5.49
N ILE A 5 -6.24 -8.98 5.30
CA ILE A 5 -5.06 -8.11 5.23
C ILE A 5 -4.61 -7.78 6.65
N TYR A 6 -3.35 -8.05 6.97
CA TYR A 6 -2.75 -7.68 8.26
C TYR A 6 -2.31 -6.23 8.26
N VAL A 7 -2.28 -5.65 9.46
CA VAL A 7 -1.80 -4.29 9.69
C VAL A 7 -0.30 -4.31 9.92
N CYS A 8 0.40 -3.41 9.27
CA CYS A 8 1.85 -3.25 9.38
C CYS A 8 2.25 -2.01 10.18
N ASP A 9 3.51 -1.97 10.60
CA ASP A 9 4.11 -0.77 11.16
C ASP A 9 3.99 0.44 10.23
N GLY A 10 3.61 1.58 10.80
CA GLY A 10 3.30 2.81 10.08
C GLY A 10 1.88 2.88 9.53
N ALA A 11 1.02 1.88 9.77
CA ALA A 11 -0.36 1.87 9.28
C ALA A 11 -1.12 3.14 9.65
N ILE A 12 -1.96 3.62 8.75
CA ILE A 12 -2.76 4.82 8.99
C ILE A 12 -4.03 4.42 9.73
N VAL A 13 -4.26 5.11 10.84
CA VAL A 13 -5.42 4.93 11.71
C VAL A 13 -6.13 6.26 11.91
N GLU A 14 -7.45 6.21 12.08
CA GLU A 14 -8.29 7.38 12.29
C GLU A 14 -9.12 7.23 13.55
N CYS A 15 -9.25 8.33 14.29
CA CYS A 15 -10.17 8.45 15.41
C CYS A 15 -11.37 9.28 14.95
N ASP A 16 -12.60 8.78 15.15
CA ASP A 16 -13.84 9.49 14.80
C ASP A 16 -13.99 10.85 15.50
N GLN A 17 -13.39 10.98 16.68
CA GLN A 17 -13.31 12.21 17.47
C GLN A 17 -12.02 13.01 17.26
N GLY A 18 -11.11 12.51 16.42
CA GLY A 18 -9.90 13.20 15.99
C GLY A 18 -10.19 14.19 14.84
N PHE A 19 -9.22 15.06 14.57
CA PHE A 19 -9.26 15.96 13.41
C PHE A 19 -8.36 15.48 12.27
N ASN A 20 -7.30 14.71 12.59
CA ASN A 20 -6.34 14.21 11.62
C ASN A 20 -6.14 12.69 11.77
N PRO A 21 -5.80 11.99 10.68
CA PRO A 21 -5.29 10.61 10.75
C PRO A 21 -3.92 10.57 11.45
N ALA A 22 -3.54 9.40 11.95
CA ALA A 22 -2.28 9.16 12.64
C ALA A 22 -1.62 7.85 12.19
N GLU A 23 -0.30 7.77 12.32
CA GLU A 23 0.48 6.56 12.06
C GLU A 23 0.54 5.69 13.33
N LEU A 24 0.15 4.41 13.20
CA LEU A 24 0.30 3.39 14.23
C LEU A 24 1.74 2.89 14.26
N LYS A 25 2.38 2.98 15.43
CA LYS A 25 3.72 2.47 15.68
C LYS A 25 3.65 1.10 16.34
N VAL A 26 4.29 0.11 15.73
CA VAL A 26 4.43 -1.24 16.27
C VAL A 26 5.58 -1.27 17.29
N THR A 27 5.26 -1.62 18.52
CA THR A 27 6.20 -1.73 19.64
C THR A 27 6.29 -3.15 20.20
N GLU A 28 5.24 -3.94 20.01
CA GLU A 28 5.10 -5.24 20.66
C GLU A 28 5.70 -6.40 19.87
N ASN A 29 5.97 -6.17 18.58
CA ASN A 29 6.53 -7.14 17.65
C ASN A 29 7.85 -6.65 17.08
N THR A 30 8.92 -7.43 17.28
CA THR A 30 10.25 -7.14 16.73
C THR A 30 10.74 -8.18 15.72
N LYS A 31 9.95 -9.24 15.47
CA LYS A 31 10.40 -10.43 14.72
C LYS A 31 9.56 -10.73 13.50
N ILE A 32 8.24 -10.71 13.64
CA ILE A 32 7.34 -11.19 12.58
C ILE A 32 7.06 -10.06 11.61
N LYS A 33 7.56 -10.19 10.39
CA LYS A 33 7.36 -9.22 9.32
C LYS A 33 6.44 -9.77 8.24
N VAL A 34 5.70 -8.88 7.57
CA VAL A 34 5.02 -9.13 6.30
C VAL A 34 5.47 -8.03 5.34
N GLN A 35 5.94 -8.42 4.14
CA GLN A 35 6.46 -7.47 3.14
C GLN A 35 7.52 -6.50 3.70
N GLY A 36 8.41 -7.00 4.57
CA GLY A 36 9.48 -6.22 5.20
C GLY A 36 9.05 -5.36 6.39
N LYS A 37 7.75 -5.19 6.65
CA LYS A 37 7.22 -4.39 7.78
C LYS A 37 6.76 -5.26 8.94
N LEU A 38 6.90 -4.77 10.17
CA LEU A 38 6.48 -5.51 11.37
C LEU A 38 4.95 -5.59 11.43
N LYS A 39 4.42 -6.77 11.75
CA LYS A 39 2.97 -6.94 11.94
C LYS A 39 2.52 -6.33 13.26
N ALA A 40 1.48 -5.51 13.23
CA ALA A 40 0.86 -4.96 14.42
C ALA A 40 0.04 -6.02 15.18
N THR A 41 -0.09 -5.81 16.48
CA THR A 41 -0.75 -6.69 17.45
C THR A 41 -1.81 -5.94 18.26
N ASP A 42 -2.63 -6.70 18.96
CA ASP A 42 -3.70 -6.20 19.83
C ASP A 42 -3.25 -5.29 20.97
N MET A 43 -1.94 -5.26 21.22
CA MET A 43 -1.32 -4.49 22.30
C MET A 43 -0.56 -3.24 21.79
N ASP A 44 -0.42 -3.05 20.48
CA ASP A 44 0.23 -1.88 19.88
C ASP A 44 -0.68 -0.64 19.96
N ARG A 45 -0.29 0.32 20.81
CA ARG A 45 -1.15 1.44 21.24
C ARG A 45 -0.51 2.81 21.05
N GLN A 46 0.61 2.87 20.34
CA GLN A 46 1.37 4.11 20.15
C GLN A 46 1.03 4.76 18.81
N VAL A 47 0.65 6.04 18.86
CA VAL A 47 0.43 6.90 17.69
C VAL A 47 1.20 8.22 17.90
N PRO A 48 2.49 8.28 17.52
CA PRO A 48 3.40 9.36 17.92
C PRO A 48 2.95 10.77 17.47
N LYS A 49 2.35 10.87 16.28
CA LYS A 49 1.89 12.15 15.70
C LYS A 49 0.49 12.59 16.19
N THR A 50 -0.17 11.79 17.04
CA THR A 50 -1.53 11.97 17.56
C THR A 50 -2.60 12.22 16.47
N PHE A 51 -3.86 12.40 16.88
CA PHE A 51 -4.98 12.68 15.96
C PHE A 51 -5.26 14.18 15.78
N GLY A 52 -4.25 15.04 16.02
CA GLY A 52 -4.41 16.49 16.02
C GLY A 52 -5.13 16.98 17.28
N LYS A 53 -6.36 17.48 17.13
CA LYS A 53 -7.24 17.92 18.25
C LYS A 53 -8.28 16.84 18.57
N CYS A 54 -8.91 16.92 19.73
CA CYS A 54 -9.96 15.96 20.14
C CYS A 54 -11.30 16.66 20.37
N LYS A 55 -12.33 16.27 19.60
CA LYS A 55 -13.70 16.81 19.71
C LYS A 55 -14.33 16.59 21.08
N LEU A 56 -13.90 15.55 21.80
CA LEU A 56 -14.35 15.25 23.17
C LEU A 56 -13.65 16.08 24.25
N LYS A 57 -12.71 16.95 23.89
CA LYS A 57 -12.04 17.88 24.81
C LYS A 57 -12.24 19.33 24.38
N PRO A 58 -13.48 19.86 24.44
CA PRO A 58 -13.76 21.24 24.09
C PRO A 58 -13.12 22.21 25.09
N THR A 59 -12.69 23.37 24.59
CA THR A 59 -12.30 24.55 25.37
C THR A 59 -13.10 25.76 24.87
N SER A 60 -12.99 26.93 25.51
CA SER A 60 -13.69 28.14 25.10
C SER A 60 -13.26 28.58 23.68
N GLY A 61 -13.99 28.13 22.66
CA GLY A 61 -13.80 28.48 21.26
C GLY A 61 -12.92 27.53 20.43
N ASP A 62 -12.43 26.42 20.99
CA ASP A 62 -11.59 25.45 20.27
C ASP A 62 -11.63 24.06 20.94
N TYR A 63 -10.72 23.15 20.56
CA TYR A 63 -10.52 21.83 21.14
C TYR A 63 -9.06 21.64 21.60
N LEU A 64 -8.88 20.93 22.71
CA LEU A 64 -7.55 20.60 23.20
C LEU A 64 -6.84 19.60 22.26
N PRO A 65 -5.49 19.64 22.21
CA PRO A 65 -4.71 18.62 21.53
C PRO A 65 -5.06 17.22 22.00
N CYS A 66 -5.15 16.28 21.06
CA CYS A 66 -5.37 14.89 21.36
C CYS A 66 -4.16 14.31 22.11
N VAL A 67 -4.40 13.69 23.26
CA VAL A 67 -3.43 12.83 23.94
C VAL A 67 -3.91 11.39 23.72
N PRO A 68 -3.32 10.65 22.77
CA PRO A 68 -3.82 9.34 22.41
C PRO A 68 -3.67 8.36 23.56
N ALA A 69 -4.78 7.70 23.90
CA ALA A 69 -4.83 6.69 24.93
C ALA A 69 -5.59 5.48 24.40
N LEU A 70 -5.02 4.86 23.36
CA LEU A 70 -5.59 3.69 22.71
C LEU A 70 -5.68 2.53 23.72
N GLN A 71 -6.83 1.88 23.72
CA GLN A 71 -7.05 0.64 24.45
C GLN A 71 -6.66 -0.56 23.59
N LYS A 72 -6.82 -1.75 24.17
CA LYS A 72 -6.57 -3.00 23.48
C LYS A 72 -7.44 -3.11 22.22
N TRP A 73 -6.85 -3.54 21.11
CA TRP A 73 -7.60 -3.75 19.86
C TRP A 73 -8.50 -4.99 19.93
N THR A 74 -9.55 -4.93 19.13
CA THR A 74 -10.54 -6.00 18.93
C THR A 74 -10.61 -6.40 17.46
N LYS A 75 -11.37 -7.46 17.14
CA LYS A 75 -11.44 -8.06 15.79
C LYS A 75 -10.06 -8.46 15.25
N THR A 76 -9.29 -9.13 16.10
CA THR A 76 -7.91 -9.56 15.83
C THR A 76 -7.87 -11.03 15.46
N SER A 77 -6.69 -11.56 15.13
CA SER A 77 -6.50 -12.99 14.87
C SER A 77 -6.86 -13.87 16.06
N GLU A 78 -7.59 -14.95 15.81
CA GLU A 78 -7.92 -15.95 16.83
C GLU A 78 -6.85 -17.03 16.94
N LYS A 79 -6.31 -17.45 15.79
CA LYS A 79 -5.38 -18.60 15.67
C LYS A 79 -3.91 -18.20 15.66
N THR A 80 -3.59 -17.10 14.99
CA THR A 80 -2.20 -16.67 14.79
C THR A 80 -1.83 -15.66 15.87
N THR A 81 -0.90 -15.98 16.76
CA THR A 81 -0.47 -15.08 17.83
C THR A 81 1.05 -14.89 17.83
N LEU A 82 1.50 -13.73 18.28
CA LEU A 82 2.89 -13.47 18.61
C LEU A 82 3.14 -13.91 20.06
N GLY A 83 4.10 -14.82 20.25
CA GLY A 83 4.48 -15.30 21.58
C GLY A 83 3.35 -16.01 22.34
N GLY A 84 2.35 -16.56 21.64
CA GLY A 84 1.24 -17.32 22.21
C GLY A 84 0.10 -16.48 22.81
N SER A 85 0.27 -15.18 23.00
CA SER A 85 -0.69 -14.34 23.74
C SER A 85 -1.13 -13.06 23.01
N LYS A 86 -0.27 -12.47 22.19
CA LYS A 86 -0.57 -11.24 21.45
C LYS A 86 -1.18 -11.57 20.10
N LYS A 87 -2.33 -11.01 19.77
CA LYS A 87 -3.06 -11.33 18.53
C LYS A 87 -2.72 -10.31 17.45
N PHE A 88 -2.54 -10.74 16.21
CA PHE A 88 -2.26 -9.83 15.10
C PHE A 88 -3.51 -9.05 14.69
N LEU A 89 -3.30 -7.80 14.29
CA LEU A 89 -4.36 -6.95 13.76
C LEU A 89 -4.65 -7.26 12.28
N PHE A 90 -5.89 -7.03 11.90
CA PHE A 90 -6.37 -7.03 10.52
C PHE A 90 -6.93 -5.66 10.15
N GLN A 91 -7.15 -5.39 8.87
CA GLN A 91 -7.73 -4.12 8.41
C GLN A 91 -9.08 -3.79 9.07
N ASP A 92 -9.88 -4.79 9.45
CA ASP A 92 -11.15 -4.62 10.16
C ASP A 92 -11.01 -4.49 11.69
N SER A 93 -9.78 -4.50 12.21
CA SER A 93 -9.51 -4.29 13.63
C SER A 93 -9.89 -2.88 14.07
N GLU A 94 -10.37 -2.77 15.30
CA GLU A 94 -10.79 -1.49 15.89
C GLU A 94 -10.46 -1.46 17.38
N CYS A 95 -10.18 -0.27 17.91
CA CYS A 95 -10.00 -0.07 19.34
C CYS A 95 -10.71 1.20 19.81
N MET A 96 -10.92 1.31 21.13
CA MET A 96 -11.42 2.55 21.73
C MET A 96 -10.25 3.37 22.30
N CYS A 97 -10.38 4.68 22.31
CA CYS A 97 -9.57 5.59 23.10
C CYS A 97 -10.22 5.70 24.49
N SER A 98 -9.43 5.78 25.57
CA SER A 98 -9.96 5.98 26.91
C SER A 98 -10.74 7.29 27.08
N THR A 99 -10.53 8.26 26.18
CA THR A 99 -11.32 9.52 26.13
C THR A 99 -12.72 9.29 25.57
N GLY A 100 -12.95 8.22 24.80
CA GLY A 100 -14.27 7.83 24.27
C GLY A 100 -14.36 7.72 22.75
N GLY A 101 -13.33 8.15 22.00
CA GLY A 101 -13.29 8.00 20.54
C GLY A 101 -13.02 6.56 20.10
N LYS A 102 -13.53 6.19 18.92
CA LYS A 102 -13.28 4.91 18.25
C LYS A 102 -12.18 5.09 17.20
N ILE A 103 -11.20 4.19 17.22
CA ILE A 103 -10.10 4.13 16.25
C ILE A 103 -10.32 2.97 15.28
N THR A 104 -10.17 3.25 13.99
CA THR A 104 -10.22 2.27 12.90
C THR A 104 -8.99 2.38 12.01
N ILE A 105 -8.65 1.30 11.31
CA ILE A 105 -7.54 1.27 10.35
C ILE A 105 -8.05 1.68 8.97
N THR A 106 -7.43 2.71 8.39
CA THR A 106 -7.74 3.19 7.04
C THR A 106 -6.75 2.65 6.01
N ASP A 107 -5.47 2.57 6.37
CA ASP A 107 -4.44 1.97 5.52
C ASP A 107 -3.59 0.96 6.32
N PRO A 108 -3.76 -0.36 6.08
CA PRO A 108 -3.01 -1.40 6.78
C PRO A 108 -1.56 -1.55 6.29
N LEU A 109 -1.18 -0.89 5.19
CA LEU A 109 0.15 -0.94 4.56
C LEU A 109 0.65 -2.32 4.08
N GLN A 110 -0.19 -3.37 4.19
CA GLN A 110 0.05 -4.64 3.52
C GLN A 110 -0.62 -4.62 2.15
N VAL A 111 0.15 -4.97 1.12
CA VAL A 111 -0.34 -5.19 -0.25
C VAL A 111 -1.04 -6.54 -0.30
N ASP A 112 -2.30 -6.58 -0.75
CA ASP A 112 -3.03 -7.83 -0.95
C ASP A 112 -2.36 -8.65 -2.06
N SER A 113 -2.23 -9.97 -1.88
CA SER A 113 -1.68 -10.91 -2.86
C SER A 113 -2.48 -10.97 -4.17
N ALA A 114 -3.64 -10.30 -4.24
CA ALA A 114 -4.36 -10.06 -5.49
C ALA A 114 -3.75 -8.93 -6.36
N GLY A 115 -2.75 -8.19 -5.85
CA GLY A 115 -2.01 -7.13 -6.54
C GLY A 115 -0.58 -7.53 -6.90
N SER A 116 -0.37 -8.78 -7.33
CA SER A 116 0.95 -9.35 -7.67
C SER A 116 1.66 -8.61 -8.80
N VAL A 117 2.52 -7.65 -8.44
CA VAL A 117 3.64 -7.19 -9.29
C VAL A 117 5.00 -7.33 -8.59
N ALA A 118 5.03 -7.85 -7.36
CA ALA A 118 6.26 -7.97 -6.57
C ALA A 118 7.10 -9.22 -6.90
N GLU A 119 6.50 -10.31 -7.37
CA GLU A 119 7.21 -11.59 -7.50
C GLU A 119 8.13 -11.67 -8.74
N GLU A 120 7.83 -10.99 -9.84
CA GLU A 120 8.71 -10.98 -11.03
C GLU A 120 10.00 -10.15 -10.85
N PHE A 121 9.98 -9.16 -9.95
CA PHE A 121 11.13 -8.27 -9.75
C PHE A 121 12.29 -8.97 -9.02
N THR A 122 11.99 -9.98 -8.21
CA THR A 122 12.98 -10.71 -7.39
C THR A 122 13.86 -11.63 -8.25
N GLU A 123 13.30 -12.25 -9.31
CA GLU A 123 14.07 -13.08 -10.22
C GLU A 123 15.01 -12.27 -11.12
N LEU A 124 14.57 -11.11 -11.63
CA LEU A 124 15.40 -10.26 -12.48
C LEU A 124 16.57 -9.62 -11.71
N ALA A 125 16.35 -9.23 -10.46
CA ALA A 125 17.40 -8.63 -9.61
C ALA A 125 18.57 -9.61 -9.33
N ARG A 126 18.34 -10.93 -9.38
CA ARG A 126 19.37 -11.95 -9.14
C ARG A 126 20.35 -12.13 -10.32
N MET A 127 20.00 -11.62 -11.50
CA MET A 127 20.82 -11.76 -12.72
C MET A 127 21.71 -10.55 -13.03
N LEU A 128 21.63 -9.48 -12.23
CA LEU A 128 22.48 -8.30 -12.41
C LEU A 128 23.82 -8.47 -11.65
N PRO A 129 24.98 -8.41 -12.34
CA PRO A 129 26.27 -8.38 -11.66
C PRO A 129 26.41 -7.06 -10.89
N GLY A 130 26.25 -7.13 -9.57
CA GLY A 130 26.25 -5.96 -8.67
C GLY A 130 25.48 -6.14 -7.36
N ALA A 131 24.83 -7.28 -7.12
CA ALA A 131 24.02 -7.56 -5.92
C ALA A 131 24.84 -7.78 -4.61
N MET A 132 25.75 -6.86 -4.29
CA MET A 132 26.44 -6.73 -2.99
C MET A 132 25.86 -5.59 -2.12
N LEU A 133 24.66 -5.10 -2.44
CA LEU A 133 23.88 -4.26 -1.54
C LEU A 133 22.75 -5.13 -1.00
N GLY A 134 22.67 -5.26 0.33
CA GLY A 134 21.73 -6.15 1.01
C GLY A 134 20.31 -5.99 0.47
N ALA A 135 19.52 -7.09 0.52
CA ALA A 135 18.20 -7.20 -0.08
C ALA A 135 17.19 -6.08 0.25
N ASP A 136 17.46 -5.23 1.26
CA ASP A 136 16.64 -4.08 1.66
C ASP A 136 16.91 -2.79 0.86
N GLN A 137 18.04 -2.67 0.14
CA GLN A 137 18.40 -1.47 -0.63
C GLN A 137 18.20 -1.61 -2.15
N ALA A 138 17.74 -2.77 -2.62
CA ALA A 138 17.46 -2.95 -4.04
C ALA A 138 16.29 -2.03 -4.49
N PRO A 139 16.35 -1.45 -5.71
CA PRO A 139 15.22 -0.75 -6.31
C PRO A 139 14.02 -1.71 -6.39
N LYS A 140 12.84 -1.25 -5.99
CA LYS A 140 11.62 -2.08 -5.94
C LYS A 140 10.40 -1.27 -6.36
N VAL A 141 9.51 -1.92 -7.10
CA VAL A 141 8.12 -1.46 -7.24
C VAL A 141 7.37 -1.88 -5.99
N VAL A 142 6.84 -0.90 -5.25
CA VAL A 142 6.14 -1.10 -3.97
C VAL A 142 4.67 -1.43 -4.20
N GLU A 143 4.01 -0.67 -5.08
CA GLU A 143 2.59 -0.81 -5.36
C GLU A 143 2.27 -0.25 -6.75
N SER A 144 1.24 -0.80 -7.39
CA SER A 144 0.58 -0.18 -8.54
C SER A 144 -0.89 0.08 -8.20
N TYR A 145 -1.41 1.25 -8.57
CA TYR A 145 -2.76 1.68 -8.23
C TYR A 145 -3.36 2.59 -9.30
N TRP A 146 -4.69 2.58 -9.38
CA TRP A 146 -5.43 3.44 -10.29
C TRP A 146 -5.84 4.73 -9.60
N MET A 147 -5.71 5.85 -10.29
CA MET A 147 -6.22 7.16 -9.90
C MET A 147 -7.31 7.60 -10.88
N ASP A 148 -8.14 8.56 -10.46
CA ASP A 148 -9.05 9.26 -11.36
C ASP A 148 -8.30 9.98 -12.51
N GLU A 149 -9.06 10.50 -13.49
CA GLU A 149 -8.52 11.23 -14.65
C GLU A 149 -7.67 12.44 -14.24
N GLU A 150 -8.00 13.05 -13.10
CA GLU A 150 -7.30 14.23 -12.56
C GLU A 150 -6.05 13.86 -11.72
N GLY A 151 -5.82 12.56 -11.45
CA GLY A 151 -4.73 12.10 -10.58
C GLY A 151 -4.93 12.47 -9.10
N LYS A 152 -6.16 12.70 -8.63
CA LYS A 152 -6.45 13.20 -7.27
C LYS A 152 -6.79 12.09 -6.28
N GLU A 153 -7.68 11.17 -6.64
CA GLU A 153 -8.17 10.13 -5.73
C GLU A 153 -7.84 8.71 -6.22
N ARG A 154 -7.46 7.83 -5.28
CA ARG A 154 -7.22 6.40 -5.55
C ARG A 154 -8.54 5.66 -5.76
N ILE A 155 -8.64 4.89 -6.84
CA ILE A 155 -9.83 4.13 -7.21
C ILE A 155 -9.64 2.66 -6.83
N LYS A 156 -10.57 2.11 -6.02
CA LYS A 156 -10.65 0.68 -5.70
C LYS A 156 -11.85 0.05 -6.42
N GLY A 157 -11.60 -0.76 -7.46
CA GLY A 157 -12.50 -1.78 -8.04
C GLY A 157 -13.92 -1.38 -8.52
N SER A 158 -14.21 -1.72 -9.78
CA SER A 158 -15.56 -1.99 -10.37
C SER A 158 -16.56 -0.85 -10.59
N LYS A 159 -16.09 0.38 -10.81
CA LYS A 159 -16.85 1.30 -11.67
C LYS A 159 -15.90 1.76 -12.77
N TYR A 160 -15.98 1.06 -13.90
CA TYR A 160 -15.35 1.47 -15.15
C TYR A 160 -15.96 2.82 -15.55
N LYS A 161 -15.38 3.90 -15.03
CA LYS A 161 -15.41 5.19 -15.68
C LYS A 161 -14.24 5.17 -16.66
N GLU A 162 -14.54 5.49 -17.91
CA GLU A 162 -13.55 5.69 -18.96
C GLU A 162 -12.54 6.74 -18.46
N ASN A 163 -11.23 6.52 -18.66
CA ASN A 163 -10.10 7.41 -18.31
C ASN A 163 -9.52 7.30 -16.88
N LEU A 164 -9.13 6.10 -16.44
CA LEU A 164 -8.29 5.94 -15.25
C LEU A 164 -6.80 6.08 -15.58
N LYS A 165 -6.03 6.63 -14.65
CA LYS A 165 -4.57 6.74 -14.76
C LYS A 165 -3.88 5.71 -13.86
N LEU A 166 -2.88 5.01 -14.40
CA LEU A 166 -2.09 4.06 -13.62
C LEU A 166 -0.91 4.78 -12.96
N TYR A 167 -0.69 4.50 -11.69
CA TYR A 167 0.42 5.04 -10.91
C TYR A 167 1.20 3.90 -10.24
N VAL A 168 2.49 4.15 -10.03
CA VAL A 168 3.41 3.17 -9.42
C VAL A 168 4.19 3.85 -8.32
N LEU A 169 4.12 3.30 -7.12
CA LEU A 169 5.00 3.69 -6.02
C LEU A 169 6.27 2.84 -6.10
N THR A 170 7.42 3.48 -6.00
CA THR A 170 8.74 2.83 -6.02
C THR A 170 9.51 3.12 -4.75
N SER A 171 10.44 2.23 -4.40
CA SER A 171 11.36 2.38 -3.27
C SER A 171 12.78 2.12 -3.75
N ASN A 172 13.73 2.91 -3.25
CA ASN A 172 15.13 2.88 -3.67
C ASN A 172 15.32 3.08 -5.19
N VAL A 173 14.46 3.89 -5.81
CA VAL A 173 14.59 4.29 -7.22
C VAL A 173 14.78 5.79 -7.29
N ASP A 174 15.85 6.22 -7.97
CA ASP A 174 16.19 7.64 -8.08
C ASP A 174 15.15 8.40 -8.93
N PRO A 175 14.81 9.64 -8.56
CA PRO A 175 13.99 10.51 -9.40
C PRO A 175 14.59 10.67 -10.81
N GLY A 176 13.74 10.70 -11.83
CA GLY A 176 14.14 10.71 -13.23
C GLY A 176 14.39 9.32 -13.84
N THR A 177 14.37 8.25 -13.04
CA THR A 177 14.50 6.88 -13.54
C THR A 177 13.21 6.44 -14.25
N SER A 178 13.35 5.83 -15.42
CA SER A 178 12.22 5.28 -16.18
C SER A 178 11.84 3.88 -15.69
N VAL A 179 10.57 3.68 -15.38
CA VAL A 179 9.99 2.40 -14.97
C VAL A 179 9.05 1.91 -16.06
N LYS A 180 9.13 0.61 -16.39
CA LYS A 180 8.25 -0.05 -17.36
C LYS A 180 7.45 -1.13 -16.65
N LEU A 181 6.15 -1.16 -16.87
CA LEU A 181 5.26 -2.20 -16.37
C LEU A 181 4.58 -2.91 -17.53
N LYS A 182 4.43 -4.23 -17.38
CA LYS A 182 3.57 -5.04 -18.22
C LYS A 182 2.36 -5.43 -17.40
N VAL A 183 1.18 -5.17 -17.94
CA VAL A 183 -0.10 -5.53 -17.34
C VAL A 183 -0.74 -6.56 -18.26
N ALA A 184 -0.97 -7.75 -17.75
CA ALA A 184 -1.66 -8.83 -18.44
C ALA A 184 -2.92 -9.21 -17.65
N ASP A 185 -3.97 -9.60 -18.36
CA ASP A 185 -5.18 -10.15 -17.76
C ASP A 185 -4.90 -11.57 -17.25
N ASP A 186 -5.38 -11.91 -16.06
CA ASP A 186 -5.14 -13.21 -15.40
C ASP A 186 -5.74 -14.38 -16.19
N LYS A 187 -6.71 -14.10 -17.07
CA LYS A 187 -7.40 -15.09 -17.92
C LYS A 187 -6.93 -15.07 -19.36
N GLN A 188 -5.87 -14.31 -19.68
CA GLN A 188 -5.30 -14.17 -21.03
C GLN A 188 -6.35 -13.75 -22.08
N TRP A 189 -7.38 -12.99 -21.69
CA TRP A 189 -8.32 -12.47 -22.65
C TRP A 189 -7.66 -11.45 -23.58
N ASP A 190 -8.01 -11.50 -24.86
CA ASP A 190 -7.53 -10.53 -25.85
C ASP A 190 -8.06 -9.14 -25.48
N ILE A 191 -7.13 -8.26 -25.09
CA ILE A 191 -7.45 -6.92 -24.60
C ILE A 191 -7.86 -6.05 -25.81
N GLU A 192 -7.14 -6.17 -26.93
CA GLU A 192 -7.54 -5.69 -28.27
C GLU A 192 -6.79 -6.45 -29.38
N LYS A 193 -7.48 -6.88 -30.46
CA LYS A 193 -6.92 -7.46 -31.71
C LYS A 193 -5.62 -8.30 -31.56
N GLY A 194 -5.64 -9.29 -30.68
CA GLY A 194 -4.53 -10.24 -30.47
C GLY A 194 -3.42 -9.76 -29.52
N GLN A 195 -3.62 -8.64 -28.82
CA GLN A 195 -2.69 -8.10 -27.85
C GLN A 195 -3.08 -8.56 -26.44
N LYS A 196 -2.23 -9.40 -25.84
CA LYS A 196 -2.43 -10.02 -24.52
C LYS A 196 -1.82 -9.25 -23.35
N GLU A 197 -1.00 -8.25 -23.65
CA GLU A 197 -0.25 -7.46 -22.67
C GLU A 197 -0.33 -5.96 -23.01
N LEU A 198 -0.62 -5.14 -22.00
CA LEU A 198 -0.49 -3.69 -22.05
C LEU A 198 0.84 -3.28 -21.46
N ILE A 199 1.59 -2.44 -22.16
CA ILE A 199 2.87 -1.92 -21.68
C ILE A 199 2.68 -0.48 -21.26
N TYR A 200 3.07 -0.19 -20.03
CA TYR A 200 3.07 1.15 -19.48
C TYR A 200 4.50 1.61 -19.20
N LYS A 201 4.75 2.91 -19.34
CA LYS A 201 6.02 3.54 -18.95
C LYS A 201 5.77 4.81 -18.17
N GLY A 202 6.58 5.02 -17.14
CA GLY A 202 6.55 6.24 -16.34
C GLY A 202 7.94 6.66 -15.93
N THR A 203 8.07 7.91 -15.48
CA THR A 203 9.31 8.44 -14.91
C THR A 203 9.07 8.69 -13.42
N VAL A 204 9.97 8.21 -12.58
CA VAL A 204 9.86 8.38 -11.12
C VAL A 204 10.05 9.85 -10.75
N MET A 205 9.07 10.40 -10.05
CA MET A 205 9.08 11.77 -9.51
C MET A 205 9.82 11.81 -8.17
N GLU A 206 10.08 13.00 -7.64
CA GLU A 206 10.81 13.20 -6.36
C GLU A 206 10.16 12.50 -5.16
N ASN A 207 8.84 12.28 -5.21
CA ASN A 207 8.10 11.56 -4.18
C ASN A 207 8.16 10.02 -4.32
N GLY A 208 8.97 9.49 -5.24
CA GLY A 208 9.10 8.06 -5.50
C GLY A 208 7.95 7.46 -6.31
N VAL A 209 7.04 8.28 -6.85
CA VAL A 209 5.88 7.84 -7.64
C VAL A 209 6.15 8.07 -9.12
N ALA A 210 5.77 7.11 -9.96
CA ALA A 210 5.71 7.26 -11.41
C ALA A 210 4.26 7.27 -11.88
N GLU A 211 3.84 8.36 -12.54
CA GLU A 211 2.63 8.36 -13.37
C GLU A 211 2.93 7.57 -14.65
N MET A 212 2.04 6.65 -15.00
CA MET A 212 2.28 5.68 -16.06
C MET A 212 1.46 6.00 -17.30
N GLU A 213 2.14 6.12 -18.42
CA GLU A 213 1.55 6.31 -19.73
C GLU A 213 1.53 4.98 -20.51
N MET A 214 0.38 4.67 -21.11
CA MET A 214 0.27 3.48 -21.96
C MET A 214 1.09 3.70 -23.23
N VAL A 215 2.00 2.76 -23.50
CA VAL A 215 2.75 2.75 -24.76
C VAL A 215 1.96 1.95 -25.76
N THR A 216 1.28 2.65 -26.67
CA THR A 216 0.72 2.00 -27.87
C THR A 216 1.89 1.49 -28.72
N LEU A 217 2.03 0.17 -28.79
CA LEU A 217 2.93 -0.46 -29.75
C LEU A 217 2.36 -0.20 -31.15
N LYS A 218 2.81 0.86 -31.82
CA LYS A 218 2.61 0.97 -33.27
C LYS A 218 3.25 -0.25 -33.89
N LYS A 219 2.41 -1.15 -34.39
CA LYS A 219 2.80 -2.33 -35.18
C LYS A 219 3.44 -1.81 -36.46
N GLU A 220 4.74 -1.52 -36.44
CA GLU A 220 5.52 -1.44 -37.68
C GLU A 220 5.61 -2.85 -38.23
N TRP A 221 4.64 -3.20 -39.08
CA TRP A 221 4.76 -4.35 -39.96
C TRP A 221 5.88 -4.02 -40.95
N LYS A 222 7.06 -4.59 -40.72
CA LYS A 222 7.95 -4.88 -41.86
C LYS A 222 7.39 -6.14 -42.51
N ASP A 223 6.52 -5.93 -43.49
CA ASP A 223 6.29 -6.92 -44.52
C ASP A 223 7.67 -7.29 -45.09
N THR A 224 8.08 -8.51 -44.81
CA THR A 224 9.18 -9.14 -45.54
C THR A 224 8.54 -10.26 -46.34
N GLU A 225 7.64 -9.88 -47.24
CA GLU A 225 7.44 -10.61 -48.48
C GLU A 225 8.44 -10.03 -49.48
N GLU A 226 9.44 -10.83 -49.87
CA GLU A 226 9.49 -11.34 -51.24
C GLU A 226 10.68 -12.30 -51.42
N LYS A 227 10.30 -13.54 -51.79
CA LYS A 227 10.93 -14.48 -52.73
C LYS A 227 12.33 -15.03 -52.46
#